data_AF-A0A1F9SL87-F1
#
_entry.id   AF-A0A1F9SL87-F1
#
_cell.length_a   1.000
_cell.length_b   1.000
_cell.length_c   1.000
_cell.angle_alpha   90.00
_cell.angle_beta   90.00
_cell.angle_gamma   90.00
#
_symmetry.space_group_name_H-M   'P 1'
#
loop_
_entity.id
_entity.type
_entity.pdbx_description
1 polymer ?
#
loop_
_entity_poly.entity_id
_entity_poly.type
_entity_poly.pdbx_seq_one_letter_code
_entity_poly.pdbx_strand_id
1 'polypeptide(L)'
;MKGKNDYNPDAELAKGADLTASSYDKTQGVAVAAGKVTVGGKPGVAEITGLATGRAGGGIDGTLNLWLSIFRYMRPDGTINHVGGWNIMLALKAGQTALETAAAFAAYINAGTRPYKAQASGTKIKASVTITYKE
;
A
#
# COMPACT_ATOMS: atom_id res chain seq x y z
N MET A 1 -21.27 -29.76 -18.13
CA MET A 1 -20.36 -28.63 -18.45
C MET A 1 -20.88 -27.41 -17.72
N LYS A 2 -20.18 -26.91 -16.69
CA LYS A 2 -20.55 -25.67 -15.98
C LYS A 2 -20.15 -24.47 -16.86
N GLY A 3 -21.06 -23.51 -16.95
CA GLY A 3 -21.14 -22.52 -18.01
C GLY A 3 -19.98 -21.52 -18.05
N LYS A 4 -19.63 -21.12 -19.28
CA LYS A 4 -18.71 -20.04 -19.65
C LYS A 4 -19.26 -18.62 -19.34
N ASN A 5 -20.14 -18.49 -18.34
CA ASN A 5 -20.93 -17.27 -18.09
C ASN A 5 -20.66 -16.57 -16.73
N ASP A 6 -19.69 -17.02 -15.92
CA ASP A 6 -19.45 -16.46 -14.57
C ASP A 6 -18.41 -15.32 -14.51
N TYR A 7 -17.70 -15.04 -15.61
CA TYR A 7 -16.70 -13.95 -15.65
C TYR A 7 -17.36 -12.61 -16.01
N ASN A 8 -17.37 -11.67 -15.06
CA ASN A 8 -17.76 -10.27 -15.29
C ASN A 8 -16.52 -9.37 -15.18
N PRO A 9 -16.00 -8.84 -16.30
CA PRO A 9 -14.75 -8.07 -16.30
C PRO A 9 -14.82 -6.84 -15.39
N ASP A 10 -15.92 -6.09 -15.42
CA ASP A 10 -16.05 -4.87 -14.61
C ASP A 10 -16.04 -5.19 -13.11
N ALA A 11 -16.73 -6.27 -12.72
CA ALA A 11 -16.74 -6.74 -11.35
C ALA A 11 -15.35 -7.19 -10.89
N GLU A 12 -14.62 -7.93 -11.74
CA GLU A 12 -13.28 -8.43 -11.41
C GLU A 12 -12.22 -7.31 -11.38
N LEU A 13 -12.29 -6.34 -12.32
CA LEU A 13 -11.40 -5.18 -12.35
C LEU A 13 -11.63 -4.22 -11.17
N ALA A 14 -12.85 -4.19 -10.60
CA ALA A 14 -13.16 -3.40 -9.40
C ALA A 14 -12.70 -4.05 -8.09
N LYS A 15 -12.35 -5.34 -8.10
CA LYS A 15 -11.74 -6.02 -6.94
C LYS A 15 -10.32 -5.53 -6.73
N GLY A 16 -9.83 -5.70 -5.51
CA GLY A 16 -8.56 -5.15 -5.09
C GLY A 16 -8.36 -5.22 -3.60
N ALA A 17 -7.17 -4.80 -3.16
CA ALA A 17 -6.83 -4.70 -1.76
C ALA A 17 -7.30 -3.36 -1.20
N ASP A 18 -7.91 -3.41 -0.02
CA ASP A 18 -8.12 -2.21 0.79
C ASP A 18 -6.77 -1.80 1.40
N LEU A 19 -6.47 -0.51 1.32
CA LEU A 19 -5.29 0.12 1.87
C LEU A 19 -5.66 0.78 3.20
N THR A 20 -5.01 0.35 4.27
CA THR A 20 -5.07 1.01 5.58
C THR A 20 -3.68 1.47 6.00
N ALA A 21 -3.62 2.50 6.83
CA ALA A 21 -2.36 3.05 7.32
C ALA A 21 -2.47 3.41 8.80
N SER A 22 -1.37 3.23 9.53
CA SER A 22 -1.25 3.62 10.93
C SER A 22 0.12 4.21 11.17
N SER A 23 0.19 5.27 11.99
CA SER A 23 1.46 5.77 12.52
C SER A 23 1.53 5.49 14.01
N TYR A 24 2.70 5.02 14.43
CA TYR A 24 3.09 4.87 15.82
C TYR A 24 4.27 5.80 16.17
N ASP A 25 4.60 6.72 15.26
CA ASP A 25 5.53 7.81 15.52
C ASP A 25 4.80 9.00 16.14
N LYS A 26 5.46 9.68 17.08
CA LYS A 26 4.85 10.79 17.83
C LYS A 26 4.57 12.01 16.97
N THR A 27 5.34 12.23 15.90
CA THR A 27 5.32 13.48 15.14
C THR A 27 5.11 13.31 13.65
N GLN A 28 5.45 12.15 13.08
CA GLN A 28 5.12 11.82 11.69
C GLN A 28 3.78 11.10 11.62
N GLY A 29 2.84 11.67 10.88
CA GLY A 29 1.49 11.13 10.68
C GLY A 29 1.34 10.40 9.34
N VAL A 30 0.28 9.60 9.23
CA VAL A 30 -0.18 9.01 7.97
C VAL A 30 -1.70 9.02 7.88
N ALA A 31 -2.24 9.25 6.69
CA ALA A 31 -3.65 9.11 6.37
C ALA A 31 -3.83 8.45 5.01
N VAL A 32 -4.96 7.78 4.79
CA VAL A 32 -5.30 7.18 3.51
C VAL A 32 -6.17 8.14 2.72
N ALA A 33 -5.66 8.63 1.58
CA ALA A 33 -6.40 9.50 0.66
C ALA A 33 -7.21 8.70 -0.38
N ALA A 34 -6.72 7.52 -0.77
CA ALA A 34 -7.45 6.57 -1.60
C ALA A 34 -7.27 5.15 -1.06
N GLY A 35 -8.37 4.55 -0.61
CA GLY A 35 -8.33 3.34 0.23
C GLY A 35 -8.38 2.02 -0.51
N LYS A 36 -8.31 1.97 -1.84
CA LYS A 36 -8.41 0.70 -2.57
C LYS A 36 -7.50 0.66 -3.79
N VAL A 37 -6.65 -0.37 -3.84
CA VAL A 37 -5.77 -0.68 -4.98
C VAL A 37 -6.46 -1.76 -5.82
N THR A 38 -7.04 -1.39 -6.96
CA THR A 38 -7.85 -2.32 -7.77
C THR A 38 -7.05 -3.01 -8.86
N VAL A 39 -7.48 -4.21 -9.27
CA VAL A 39 -6.92 -4.93 -10.44
C VAL A 39 -7.00 -4.08 -11.71
N GLY A 40 -8.08 -3.31 -11.89
CA GLY A 40 -8.28 -2.36 -12.99
C GLY A 40 -7.40 -1.11 -12.94
N GLY A 41 -6.37 -1.08 -12.09
CA GLY A 41 -5.35 -0.03 -12.10
C GLY A 41 -5.68 1.23 -11.30
N LYS A 42 -6.85 1.34 -10.63
CA LYS A 42 -7.09 2.43 -9.69
C LYS A 42 -6.13 2.33 -8.51
N PRO A 43 -5.35 3.38 -8.21
CA PRO A 43 -4.36 3.34 -7.17
C PRO A 43 -4.95 3.54 -5.77
N GLY A 44 -4.30 2.94 -4.79
CA GLY A 44 -4.39 3.35 -3.39
C GLY A 44 -3.34 4.42 -3.09
N VAL A 45 -3.66 5.37 -2.21
CA VAL A 45 -2.78 6.49 -1.87
C VAL A 45 -2.78 6.71 -0.36
N ALA A 46 -1.58 6.71 0.23
CA ALA A 46 -1.35 7.13 1.60
C ALA A 46 -0.54 8.43 1.63
N GLU A 47 -1.00 9.43 2.39
CA GLU A 47 -0.29 10.68 2.66
C GLU A 47 0.46 10.58 3.99
N ILE A 48 1.73 10.98 3.97
CA ILE A 48 2.60 11.04 5.15
C ILE A 48 2.92 12.52 5.43
N THR A 49 2.88 12.92 6.69
CA THR A 49 3.08 14.31 7.11
C THR A 49 4.05 14.43 8.27
N GLY A 50 4.83 15.50 8.31
CA GLY A 50 5.73 15.82 9.42
C GLY A 50 7.10 15.13 9.34
N LEU A 51 7.91 15.41 10.36
CA LEU A 51 9.21 14.79 10.57
C LEU A 51 9.08 13.71 11.63
N ALA A 52 9.79 12.60 11.46
CA ALA A 52 9.75 11.49 12.41
C ALA A 52 10.52 11.81 13.69
N THR A 53 9.94 11.42 14.83
CA THR A 53 10.69 11.33 16.08
C THR A 53 11.68 10.17 16.01
N GLY A 54 11.29 9.08 15.33
CA GLY A 54 12.11 7.90 15.09
C GLY A 54 11.99 6.84 16.19
N ARG A 55 12.43 5.63 15.86
CA ARG A 55 12.38 4.47 16.77
C ARG A 55 13.54 4.48 17.74
N ALA A 56 13.26 4.61 19.03
CA ALA A 56 14.25 4.63 20.12
C ALA A 56 14.53 3.25 20.76
N GLY A 57 13.76 2.21 20.43
CA GLY A 57 13.89 0.89 21.06
C GLY A 57 13.18 -0.25 20.32
N GLY A 58 13.03 -1.40 20.97
CA GLY A 58 12.51 -2.65 20.37
C GLY A 58 10.99 -2.72 20.11
N GLY A 59 10.21 -1.70 20.49
CA GLY A 59 8.75 -1.65 20.33
C GLY A 59 8.27 -1.13 18.97
N ILE A 60 6.95 -0.94 18.82
CA ILE A 60 6.33 -0.37 17.60
C ILE A 60 6.44 1.17 17.53
N ASP A 61 6.79 1.82 18.63
CA ASP A 61 6.92 3.27 18.69
C ASP A 61 7.99 3.77 17.69
N GLY A 62 7.67 4.85 16.99
CA GLY A 62 8.54 5.38 15.93
C GLY A 62 8.50 4.56 14.65
N THR A 63 7.41 3.81 14.42
CA THR A 63 7.17 3.10 13.15
C THR A 63 5.97 3.67 12.40
N LEU A 64 5.93 3.41 11.10
CA LEU A 64 4.78 3.68 10.27
C LEU A 64 4.39 2.40 9.53
N ASN A 65 3.09 2.21 9.34
CA ASN A 65 2.53 0.99 8.80
C ASN A 65 1.61 1.27 7.60
N LEU A 66 1.78 0.48 6.55
CA LEU A 66 0.79 0.32 5.48
C LEU A 66 0.35 -1.15 5.43
N TRP A 67 -0.95 -1.37 5.30
CA TRP A 67 -1.53 -2.71 5.15
C TRP A 67 -2.40 -2.78 3.90
N LEU A 68 -2.19 -3.84 3.11
CA LEU A 68 -3.01 -4.20 1.96
C LEU A 68 -3.78 -5.48 2.30
N SER A 69 -5.10 -5.42 2.23
CA SER A 69 -5.95 -6.59 2.52
C SER A 69 -5.78 -7.72 1.50
N ILE A 70 -6.13 -8.93 1.92
CA ILE A 70 -6.22 -10.10 1.02
C ILE A 70 -7.44 -9.94 0.10
N PHE A 71 -7.29 -10.31 -1.17
CA PHE A 71 -8.44 -10.39 -2.08
C PHE A 71 -8.26 -11.50 -3.12
N ARG A 72 -9.33 -11.78 -3.85
CA ARG A 72 -9.37 -12.75 -4.96
C ARG A 72 -10.07 -12.13 -6.15
N TYR A 73 -9.67 -12.54 -7.35
CA TYR A 73 -10.36 -12.16 -8.58
C TYR A 73 -10.24 -13.28 -9.61
N MET A 74 -11.18 -13.33 -10.54
CA MET A 74 -11.19 -14.25 -11.66
C MET A 74 -10.50 -13.59 -12.87
N ARG A 75 -9.67 -14.32 -13.58
CA ARG A 75 -9.10 -13.91 -14.87
C ARG A 75 -10.05 -14.26 -16.03
N PRO A 76 -9.85 -13.67 -17.22
CA PRO A 76 -10.67 -14.00 -18.40
C PRO A 76 -10.69 -15.48 -18.78
N ASP A 77 -9.65 -16.24 -18.42
CA ASP A 77 -9.55 -17.69 -18.65
C ASP A 77 -10.31 -18.53 -17.59
N GLY A 78 -10.94 -17.90 -16.60
CA GLY A 78 -11.66 -18.54 -15.50
C GLY A 78 -10.79 -18.89 -14.29
N THR A 79 -9.48 -18.63 -14.33
CA THR A 79 -8.57 -18.89 -13.21
C THR A 79 -8.87 -17.94 -12.04
N ILE A 80 -8.97 -18.44 -10.82
CA ILE A 80 -9.10 -17.61 -9.61
C ILE A 80 -7.71 -17.30 -9.03
N ASN A 81 -7.32 -16.04 -9.13
CA ASN A 81 -6.11 -15.52 -8.53
C ASN A 81 -6.36 -15.12 -7.07
N HIS A 82 -5.38 -15.44 -6.24
CA HIS A 82 -5.40 -15.17 -4.81
C HIS A 82 -4.22 -14.26 -4.47
N VAL A 83 -4.50 -13.03 -4.03
CA VAL A 83 -3.46 -12.06 -3.69
C VAL A 83 -3.41 -11.94 -2.17
N GLY A 84 -2.37 -12.50 -1.56
CA GLY A 84 -2.18 -12.51 -0.12
C GLY A 84 -2.02 -11.10 0.46
N GLY A 85 -2.62 -10.88 1.63
CA GLY A 85 -2.48 -9.62 2.37
C GLY A 85 -1.02 -9.30 2.68
N TRP A 86 -0.74 -8.01 2.92
CA TRP A 86 0.61 -7.53 3.13
C TRP A 86 0.68 -6.45 4.19
N ASN A 87 1.36 -6.77 5.30
CA ASN A 87 1.78 -5.83 6.31
C ASN A 87 3.16 -5.27 5.96
N ILE A 88 3.28 -3.95 5.82
CA ILE A 88 4.54 -3.26 5.61
C ILE A 88 4.74 -2.29 6.77
N MET A 89 5.65 -2.63 7.67
CA MET A 89 6.01 -1.79 8.81
C MET A 89 7.44 -1.29 8.64
N LEU A 90 7.62 0.04 8.68
CA LEU A 90 8.92 0.67 8.59
C LEU A 90 9.28 1.33 9.92
N ALA A 91 10.47 1.02 10.43
CA ALA A 91 11.07 1.77 11.52
C ALA A 91 11.63 3.09 10.98
N LEU A 92 11.24 4.20 11.61
CA LEU A 92 11.65 5.53 11.19
C LEU A 92 12.93 5.94 11.91
N LYS A 93 13.75 6.74 11.23
CA LYS A 93 14.90 7.41 11.84
C LYS A 93 14.49 8.77 12.37
N ALA A 94 15.15 9.24 13.43
CA ALA A 94 14.93 10.59 13.95
C ALA A 94 15.21 11.64 12.85
N GLY A 95 14.29 12.59 12.69
CA GLY A 95 14.37 13.64 11.68
C GLY A 95 14.03 13.20 10.25
N GLN A 96 13.66 11.92 10.04
CA GLN A 96 13.29 11.41 8.73
C GLN A 96 12.09 12.19 8.17
N THR A 97 12.24 12.69 6.96
CA THR A 97 11.23 13.49 6.26
C THR A 97 10.07 12.62 5.76
N ALA A 98 8.92 13.25 5.51
CA ALA A 98 7.77 12.57 4.91
C ALA A 98 8.12 11.94 3.56
N LEU A 99 8.90 12.64 2.73
CA LEU A 99 9.33 12.15 1.42
C LEU A 99 10.28 10.95 1.52
N GLU A 100 11.22 10.96 2.46
CA GLU A 100 12.11 9.82 2.70
C GLU A 100 11.31 8.60 3.17
N THR A 101 10.32 8.78 4.06
CA THR A 101 9.42 7.70 4.47
C THR A 101 8.59 7.19 3.30
N ALA A 102 8.02 8.07 2.49
CA ALA A 102 7.27 7.67 1.31
C ALA A 102 8.15 6.88 0.32
N ALA A 103 9.37 7.35 0.07
CA ALA A 103 10.34 6.69 -0.79
C ALA A 103 10.75 5.32 -0.25
N ALA A 104 10.92 5.18 1.08
CA ALA A 104 11.22 3.91 1.71
C ALA A 104 10.08 2.88 1.54
N PHE A 105 8.82 3.29 1.67
CA PHE A 105 7.68 2.43 1.36
C PHE A 105 7.67 2.03 -0.12
N ALA A 106 7.86 2.99 -1.02
CA ALA A 106 7.88 2.71 -2.45
C ALA A 106 8.99 1.72 -2.82
N ALA A 107 10.19 1.90 -2.28
CA ALA A 107 11.32 0.99 -2.47
C ALA A 107 10.99 -0.43 -1.94
N TYR A 108 10.45 -0.53 -0.72
CA TYR A 108 10.07 -1.81 -0.13
C TYR A 108 9.01 -2.54 -0.98
N ILE A 109 7.97 -1.82 -1.42
CA ILE A 109 6.91 -2.38 -2.26
C ILE A 109 7.48 -2.87 -3.60
N ASN A 110 8.30 -2.05 -4.25
CA ASN A 110 8.86 -2.36 -5.56
C ASN A 110 9.88 -3.51 -5.55
N ALA A 111 10.55 -3.74 -4.41
CA ALA A 111 11.44 -4.87 -4.20
C ALA A 111 10.71 -6.18 -3.85
N GLY A 112 9.43 -6.10 -3.45
CA GLY A 112 8.61 -7.26 -3.15
C GLY A 112 8.20 -8.05 -4.39
N THR A 113 7.83 -9.32 -4.19
CA THR A 113 7.36 -10.22 -5.25
C THR A 113 5.86 -10.14 -5.52
N ARG A 114 5.12 -9.36 -4.71
CA ARG A 114 3.68 -9.16 -4.90
C ARG A 114 3.42 -8.26 -6.11
N PRO A 115 2.26 -8.38 -6.77
CA PRO A 115 1.90 -7.63 -7.97
C PRO A 115 1.51 -6.17 -7.65
N TYR A 116 2.37 -5.46 -6.93
CA TYR A 116 2.21 -4.05 -6.60
C TYR A 116 3.41 -3.26 -7.08
N LYS A 117 3.15 -2.04 -7.55
CA LYS A 117 4.17 -1.02 -7.78
C LYS A 117 3.80 0.22 -6.99
N ALA A 118 4.82 0.94 -6.55
CA ALA A 118 4.63 2.13 -5.76
C ALA A 118 5.55 3.27 -6.21
N GLN A 119 5.07 4.48 -6.04
CA GLN A 119 5.81 5.70 -6.31
C GLN A 119 5.62 6.69 -5.16
N ALA A 120 6.71 7.34 -4.77
CA ALA A 120 6.70 8.42 -3.81
C ALA A 120 6.73 9.78 -4.52
N SER A 121 6.03 10.76 -3.96
CA SER A 121 6.05 12.15 -4.44
C SER A 121 5.74 13.11 -3.30
N GLY A 122 6.11 14.38 -3.47
CA GLY A 122 5.81 15.46 -2.52
C GLY A 122 7.05 16.17 -1.99
N THR A 123 6.96 16.63 -0.75
CA THR A 123 7.92 17.52 -0.09
C THR A 123 8.45 16.90 1.20
N LYS A 124 9.42 17.57 1.84
CA LYS A 124 9.99 17.12 3.12
C LYS A 124 8.95 16.93 4.24
N ILE A 125 7.90 17.74 4.26
CA ILE A 125 6.92 17.74 5.37
C ILE A 125 5.57 17.13 4.99
N LYS A 126 5.30 16.94 3.69
CA LYS A 126 4.09 16.28 3.19
C LYS A 126 4.41 15.53 1.93
N ALA A 127 4.19 14.22 1.92
CA ALA A 127 4.45 13.35 0.79
C ALA A 127 3.36 12.29 0.65
N SER A 128 3.29 11.63 -0.50
CA SER A 128 2.36 10.54 -0.77
C SER A 128 3.08 9.32 -1.30
N VAL A 129 2.55 8.14 -0.96
CA VAL A 129 2.87 6.86 -1.59
C VAL A 129 1.66 6.44 -2.40
N THR A 130 1.81 6.40 -3.72
CA THR A 130 0.79 5.90 -4.66
C THR A 130 1.13 4.45 -4.98
N ILE A 131 0.17 3.54 -4.77
CA ILE A 131 0.34 2.09 -4.97
C ILE A 131 -0.64 1.64 -6.05
N THR A 132 -0.14 0.96 -7.08
CA THR A 132 -0.93 0.36 -8.16
C THR A 132 -0.76 -1.15 -8.18
N TYR A 133 -1.83 -1.85 -8.56
CA TYR A 133 -1.75 -3.28 -8.88
C TYR A 133 -1.15 -3.43 -10.29
N LYS A 134 -0.15 -4.28 -10.43
CA LYS A 134 0.51 -4.58 -11.71
C LYS A 134 0.92 -6.04 -11.74
N GLU A 135 0.10 -6.84 -12.40
CA GLU A 135 0.37 -8.24 -12.76
C GLU A 135 1.02 -8.33 -14.14
#